data_AF-A0A8S9RSD0-F1
#
_entry.id   AF-A0A8S9RSD0-F1
#
_cell.length_a   1.000
_cell.length_b   1.000
_cell.length_c   1.000
_cell.angle_alpha   90.00
_cell.angle_beta   90.00
_cell.angle_gamma   90.00
#
_symmetry.space_group_name_H-M   'P 1'
#
loop_
_entity.id
_entity.type
_entity.pdbx_description
1 polymer ?
#
loop_
_entity_poly.entity_id
_entity_poly.type
_entity_poly.pdbx_seq_one_letter_code
_entity_poly.pdbx_strand_id
1 'polypeptide(L)'
;MRSDSSNKSGREEIDQLVEGIYRALENIEDRLDGRCDDIYFPMDLNISALTSKIEAIQRELVEIHSYIARRPEASSSIDRRNNKSTDIHHRSSVDDATNRGRLVPKMTSDMSDTHYHGEEISADTYAKLTRHQFNLESLGDRLQRIENTTGTMKEKWRRGMKL
;
A
#
# COMPACT_ATOMS: atom_id res chain seq x y z
N MET A 1 12.19 68.84 -48.03
CA MET A 1 11.01 68.38 -47.26
C MET A 1 10.60 66.92 -47.59
N ARG A 2 11.54 66.00 -47.86
CA ARG A 2 11.23 64.58 -48.14
C ARG A 2 11.62 63.60 -47.01
N SER A 3 12.32 64.09 -45.99
CA SER A 3 12.91 63.25 -44.94
C SER A 3 11.92 62.87 -43.83
N ASP A 4 10.95 63.73 -43.50
CA ASP A 4 10.01 63.51 -42.39
C ASP A 4 8.89 62.51 -42.71
N SER A 5 8.51 62.38 -43.99
CA SER A 5 7.47 61.43 -44.41
C SER A 5 7.96 59.99 -44.37
N SER A 6 9.24 59.75 -44.69
CA SER A 6 9.84 58.41 -44.68
C SER A 6 10.04 57.87 -43.26
N ASN A 7 10.30 58.76 -42.30
CA ASN A 7 10.51 58.40 -40.90
C ASN A 7 9.21 58.10 -40.14
N LYS A 8 8.07 58.63 -40.62
CA LYS A 8 6.73 58.30 -40.10
C LYS A 8 6.25 56.93 -40.57
N SER A 9 6.41 56.62 -41.86
CA SER A 9 6.08 55.29 -42.43
C SER A 9 6.82 54.16 -41.72
N GLY A 10 8.12 54.33 -41.47
CA GLY A 10 8.92 53.31 -40.77
C GLY A 10 8.49 53.10 -39.30
N ARG A 11 7.97 54.13 -38.62
CA ARG A 11 7.43 53.98 -37.26
C ARG A 11 6.11 53.22 -37.24
N GLU A 12 5.21 53.52 -38.17
CA GLU A 12 3.93 52.80 -38.30
C GLU A 12 4.13 51.32 -38.66
N GLU A 13 5.11 51.01 -39.51
CA GLU A 13 5.49 49.62 -39.82
C GLU A 13 6.07 48.89 -38.61
N ILE A 14 6.89 49.58 -37.79
CA ILE A 14 7.42 49.03 -36.53
C ILE A 14 6.29 48.79 -35.53
N ASP A 15 5.39 49.75 -35.34
CA ASP A 15 4.28 49.64 -34.40
C ASP A 15 3.34 48.47 -34.78
N GLN A 16 3.06 48.29 -36.08
CA GLN A 16 2.30 47.15 -36.59
C GLN A 16 3.00 45.81 -36.34
N LEU A 17 4.33 45.76 -36.52
CA LEU A 17 5.11 44.55 -36.25
C LEU A 17 5.11 44.21 -34.77
N VAL A 18 5.30 45.20 -33.91
CA VAL A 18 5.31 45.04 -32.45
C VAL A 18 3.94 44.56 -31.96
N GLU A 19 2.86 45.18 -32.42
CA GLU A 19 1.49 44.74 -32.11
C GLU A 19 1.22 43.31 -32.61
N GLY A 20 1.72 42.96 -33.79
CA GLY A 20 1.67 41.60 -34.32
C GLY A 20 2.41 40.58 -33.44
N ILE A 21 3.55 40.97 -32.88
CA ILE A 21 4.33 40.14 -31.95
C ILE A 21 3.57 39.94 -30.65
N TYR A 22 3.05 41.00 -30.03
CA TYR A 22 2.30 40.89 -28.78
C TYR A 22 1.06 40.00 -28.91
N ARG A 23 0.27 40.19 -29.97
CA ARG A 23 -0.89 39.33 -30.25
C ARG A 23 -0.52 37.87 -30.51
N ALA A 24 0.63 37.63 -31.16
CA ALA A 24 1.12 36.28 -31.38
C ALA A 24 1.60 35.62 -30.08
N LEU A 25 2.26 36.37 -29.20
CA LEU A 25 2.69 35.90 -27.89
C LEU A 25 1.50 35.54 -27.00
N GLU A 26 0.49 36.41 -26.91
CA GLU A 26 -0.74 36.18 -26.13
C GLU A 26 -1.46 34.90 -26.60
N ASN A 27 -1.63 34.71 -27.91
CA ASN A 27 -2.22 33.48 -28.46
C ASN A 27 -1.40 32.22 -28.13
N ILE A 28 -0.06 32.31 -28.18
CA ILE A 28 0.80 31.19 -27.83
C ILE A 28 0.69 30.87 -26.33
N GLU A 29 0.62 31.88 -25.47
CA GLU A 29 0.43 31.74 -24.03
C GLU A 29 -0.89 31.05 -23.71
N ASP A 30 -2.02 31.54 -24.23
CA ASP A 30 -3.35 30.93 -24.05
C ASP A 30 -3.38 29.46 -24.50
N ARG A 31 -2.74 29.15 -25.64
CA ARG A 31 -2.65 27.79 -26.17
C ARG A 31 -1.73 26.88 -25.35
N LEU A 32 -0.69 27.43 -24.74
CA LEU A 32 0.21 26.66 -23.88
C LEU A 32 -0.44 26.43 -22.51
N ASP A 33 -1.11 27.43 -21.97
CA ASP A 33 -1.82 27.36 -20.69
C ASP A 33 -2.94 26.30 -20.75
N GLY A 34 -3.81 26.37 -21.77
CA GLY A 34 -4.85 25.35 -21.96
C GLY A 34 -4.30 23.93 -22.14
N ARG A 35 -3.16 23.78 -22.83
CA ARG A 35 -2.50 22.46 -22.97
C ARG A 35 -1.83 21.99 -21.67
N CYS A 36 -1.39 22.90 -20.81
CA CYS A 36 -0.89 22.56 -19.49
C CYS A 36 -2.01 22.00 -18.62
N ASP A 37 -3.16 22.67 -18.61
CA ASP A 37 -4.34 22.21 -17.88
C ASP A 37 -4.82 20.84 -18.36
N ASP A 38 -4.90 20.63 -19.68
CA ASP A 38 -5.29 19.37 -20.31
C ASP A 38 -4.38 18.18 -19.90
N ILE A 39 -3.12 18.46 -19.53
CA ILE A 39 -2.15 17.42 -19.13
C ILE A 39 -2.11 17.29 -17.60
N TYR A 40 -2.14 18.40 -16.87
CA TYR A 40 -1.97 18.43 -15.42
C TYR A 40 -3.21 17.93 -14.69
N PHE A 41 -4.41 18.34 -15.11
CA PHE A 41 -5.65 17.99 -14.43
C PHE A 41 -5.92 16.47 -14.43
N PRO A 42 -5.85 15.74 -15.56
CA PRO A 42 -6.03 14.28 -15.55
C PRO A 42 -4.94 13.54 -14.79
N MET A 43 -3.72 14.08 -14.77
CA MET A 43 -2.59 13.49 -14.05
C MET A 43 -2.78 13.59 -12.53
N ASP A 44 -3.19 14.75 -12.03
CA ASP A 44 -3.50 14.96 -10.61
C ASP A 44 -4.66 14.07 -10.14
N LEU A 45 -5.72 13.96 -10.94
CA LEU A 45 -6.82 13.02 -10.68
C LEU A 45 -6.35 11.57 -10.61
N ASN A 46 -5.46 11.16 -11.51
CA ASN A 46 -4.91 9.80 -11.52
C ASN A 46 -4.02 9.54 -10.29
N ILE A 47 -3.16 10.48 -9.92
CA ILE A 47 -2.35 10.42 -8.69
C ILE A 47 -3.27 10.29 -7.48
N SER A 48 -4.25 11.17 -7.33
CA SER A 48 -5.23 11.15 -6.24
C SER A 48 -5.98 9.82 -6.16
N ALA A 49 -6.40 9.27 -7.29
CA ALA A 49 -7.09 7.97 -7.36
C ALA A 49 -6.18 6.80 -6.99
N LEU A 50 -4.92 6.81 -7.43
CA LEU A 50 -3.94 5.77 -7.09
C LEU A 50 -3.58 5.82 -5.60
N THR A 51 -3.33 7.01 -5.07
CA THR A 51 -3.08 7.22 -3.63
C THR A 51 -4.25 6.72 -2.79
N SER A 52 -5.48 7.06 -3.17
CA SER A 52 -6.69 6.58 -2.48
C SER A 52 -6.79 5.05 -2.46
N LYS A 53 -6.45 4.39 -3.57
CA LYS A 53 -6.44 2.91 -3.64
C LYS A 53 -5.36 2.30 -2.76
N ILE A 54 -4.17 2.89 -2.72
CA ILE A 54 -3.07 2.47 -1.84
C ILE A 54 -3.52 2.57 -0.37
N GLU A 55 -4.08 3.71 0.03
CA GLU A 55 -4.57 3.93 1.40
C GLU A 55 -5.66 2.92 1.80
N ALA A 56 -6.61 2.64 0.91
CA ALA A 56 -7.66 1.64 1.15
C ALA A 56 -7.06 0.25 1.40
N ILE A 57 -6.14 -0.19 0.53
CA ILE A 57 -5.47 -1.48 0.69
C ILE A 57 -4.63 -1.54 1.97
N GLN A 58 -3.92 -0.45 2.31
CA GLN A 58 -3.14 -0.37 3.55
C GLN A 58 -4.03 -0.52 4.79
N ARG A 59 -5.21 0.12 4.82
CA ARG A 59 -6.18 -0.04 5.92
C ARG A 59 -6.63 -1.48 6.07
N GLU A 60 -7.04 -2.12 4.97
CA GLU A 60 -7.45 -3.54 5.00
C GLU A 60 -6.33 -4.46 5.49
N LEU A 61 -5.08 -4.21 5.10
CA LEU A 61 -3.93 -4.97 5.59
C LEU A 61 -3.70 -4.79 7.09
N VAL A 62 -3.83 -3.57 7.62
CA VAL A 62 -3.72 -3.31 9.07
C VAL A 62 -4.81 -4.04 9.83
N GLU A 63 -6.04 -4.08 9.31
CA GLU A 63 -7.14 -4.83 9.92
C GLU A 63 -6.86 -6.33 9.94
N ILE A 64 -6.41 -6.90 8.81
CA ILE A 64 -6.05 -8.33 8.71
C ILE A 64 -4.89 -8.66 9.66
N HIS A 65 -3.83 -7.87 9.69
CA HIS A 65 -2.71 -8.08 10.62
C HIS A 65 -3.14 -7.93 12.09
N SER A 66 -4.02 -6.97 12.41
CA SER A 66 -4.54 -6.82 13.77
C SER A 66 -5.39 -8.02 14.19
N TYR A 67 -6.22 -8.54 13.29
CA TYR A 67 -6.99 -9.76 13.52
C TYR A 67 -6.08 -10.96 13.82
N ILE A 68 -4.99 -11.12 13.05
CA ILE A 68 -4.00 -12.18 13.26
C ILE A 68 -3.27 -12.00 14.60
N ALA A 69 -2.83 -10.78 14.94
CA ALA A 69 -2.07 -10.52 16.16
C ALA A 69 -2.91 -10.64 17.44
N ARG A 70 -4.23 -10.39 17.37
CA ARG A 70 -5.16 -10.53 18.50
C ARG A 70 -5.54 -11.98 18.80
N ARG A 71 -5.16 -12.95 17.96
CA ARG A 71 -5.39 -14.36 18.26
C ARG A 71 -4.52 -14.78 19.46
N PRO A 72 -5.12 -15.29 20.55
CA PRO A 72 -4.34 -15.91 21.61
C PRO A 72 -3.57 -17.09 21.04
N GLU A 73 -2.28 -17.19 21.36
CA GLU A 73 -1.45 -18.38 21.17
C GLU A 73 -1.98 -19.56 22.01
N ALA A 74 -3.17 -20.08 21.72
CA ALA A 74 -3.60 -21.36 22.29
C ALA A 74 -2.89 -22.54 21.58
N SER A 75 -2.15 -22.28 20.51
CA SER A 75 -1.57 -23.32 19.64
C SER A 75 -0.10 -23.67 19.94
N SER A 76 0.58 -23.03 20.90
CA SER A 76 1.98 -23.38 21.25
C SER A 76 2.11 -24.42 22.37
N SER A 77 1.03 -25.04 22.86
CA SER A 77 1.14 -26.08 23.90
C SER A 77 1.42 -27.50 23.37
N ILE A 78 1.62 -27.69 22.06
CA ILE A 78 1.97 -28.99 21.46
C ILE A 78 3.50 -29.13 21.38
N ASP A 79 4.19 -29.05 22.52
CA ASP A 79 5.58 -29.52 22.63
C ASP A 79 5.88 -30.21 23.97
N ARG A 80 4.86 -30.82 24.60
CA ARG A 80 5.09 -31.58 25.85
C ARG A 80 4.32 -32.88 25.98
N ARG A 81 3.93 -33.50 24.87
CA ARG A 81 3.30 -34.82 24.89
C ARG A 81 3.77 -35.71 23.75
N ASN A 82 5.07 -35.96 23.68
CA ASN A 82 5.63 -37.08 22.91
C ASN A 82 6.60 -37.96 23.73
N ASN A 83 6.60 -37.86 25.06
CA ASN A 83 7.41 -38.74 25.92
C ASN A 83 6.55 -39.61 26.83
N LYS A 84 6.19 -40.80 26.33
CA LYS A 84 6.02 -42.09 27.06
C LYS A 84 4.83 -42.87 26.50
N SER A 85 5.12 -43.69 25.51
CA SER A 85 4.55 -45.03 25.33
C SER A 85 5.29 -45.57 24.11
N THR A 86 6.28 -46.44 24.23
CA THR A 86 6.11 -47.82 24.64
C THR A 86 7.48 -48.44 24.95
N ASP A 87 7.69 -48.90 26.18
CA ASP A 87 8.63 -49.98 26.47
C ASP A 87 7.97 -50.90 27.50
N ILE A 88 6.98 -51.64 27.02
CA ILE A 88 6.49 -52.82 27.72
C ILE A 88 7.32 -53.94 27.14
N HIS A 89 8.31 -54.42 27.89
CA HIS A 89 8.68 -55.83 28.07
C HIS A 89 10.11 -55.94 28.64
N HIS A 90 10.26 -55.98 29.98
CA HIS A 90 11.14 -56.97 30.62
C HIS A 90 11.06 -56.95 32.17
N ARG A 91 10.70 -58.13 32.72
CA ARG A 91 11.19 -58.79 33.96
C ARG A 91 10.85 -58.22 35.37
N SER A 92 9.91 -58.92 36.02
CA SER A 92 10.07 -59.74 37.26
C SER A 92 10.90 -59.23 38.46
N SER A 93 10.25 -59.09 39.63
CA SER A 93 10.80 -59.40 40.98
C SER A 93 9.72 -59.16 42.07
N VAL A 94 8.96 -60.19 42.49
CA VAL A 94 8.99 -60.87 43.82
C VAL A 94 8.53 -60.03 45.04
N ASP A 95 7.40 -60.49 45.60
CA ASP A 95 6.84 -60.56 46.98
C ASP A 95 7.08 -59.45 48.05
N ASP A 96 5.98 -59.01 48.70
CA ASP A 96 5.73 -59.11 50.16
C ASP A 96 4.73 -58.05 50.70
N ALA A 97 3.79 -58.56 51.50
CA ALA A 97 3.06 -57.98 52.63
C ALA A 97 2.53 -56.51 52.65
N THR A 98 1.20 -56.43 52.77
CA THR A 98 0.52 -55.85 53.95
C THR A 98 0.50 -54.31 54.11
N ASN A 99 -0.72 -53.75 54.07
CA ASN A 99 -1.24 -52.60 54.87
C ASN A 99 -1.71 -51.32 54.17
N ARG A 100 -3.01 -51.08 54.31
CA ARG A 100 -3.66 -49.83 54.78
C ARG A 100 -3.12 -48.48 54.25
N GLY A 101 -3.88 -47.90 53.32
CA GLY A 101 -3.85 -46.46 53.05
C GLY A 101 -5.18 -46.00 52.46
N ARG A 102 -6.07 -45.50 53.32
CA ARG A 102 -7.36 -44.87 52.99
C ARG A 102 -7.10 -43.65 52.09
N LEU A 103 -7.45 -43.73 50.81
CA LEU A 103 -7.43 -42.60 49.87
C LEU A 103 -8.86 -42.25 49.48
N VAL A 104 -9.20 -41.00 49.77
CA VAL A 104 -10.48 -40.32 49.55
C VAL A 104 -10.87 -40.38 48.06
N PRO A 105 -12.15 -40.59 47.70
CA PRO A 105 -12.58 -40.50 46.31
C PRO A 105 -12.41 -39.07 45.80
N LYS A 106 -11.54 -38.91 44.80
CA LYS A 106 -11.30 -37.66 44.09
C LYS A 106 -12.55 -37.38 43.24
N MET A 107 -13.23 -36.29 43.56
CA MET A 107 -14.37 -35.75 42.83
C MET A 107 -13.98 -35.57 41.35
N THR A 108 -14.61 -36.33 40.47
CA THR A 108 -14.49 -36.17 39.02
C THR A 108 -15.12 -34.84 38.65
N SER A 109 -14.32 -33.81 38.35
CA SER A 109 -14.87 -32.58 37.75
C SER A 109 -15.13 -32.86 36.28
N ASP A 110 -16.36 -33.25 36.01
CA ASP A 110 -16.98 -33.17 34.70
C ASP A 110 -17.23 -31.69 34.41
N MET A 111 -16.33 -31.06 33.66
CA MET A 111 -16.50 -29.72 33.13
C MET A 111 -16.18 -29.77 31.66
N SER A 112 -17.22 -30.11 30.89
CA SER A 112 -17.50 -29.65 29.53
C SER A 112 -16.30 -29.08 28.78
N ASP A 113 -15.74 -29.93 27.93
CA ASP A 113 -14.89 -29.56 26.81
C ASP A 113 -15.70 -28.62 25.90
N THR A 114 -15.64 -27.33 26.17
CA THR A 114 -16.11 -26.32 25.21
C THR A 114 -15.16 -26.43 24.05
N HIS A 115 -15.64 -27.11 23.01
CA HIS A 115 -15.06 -27.20 21.69
C HIS A 115 -14.80 -25.79 21.15
N TYR A 116 -13.65 -25.22 21.54
CA TYR A 116 -13.10 -24.03 20.92
C TYR A 116 -12.61 -24.45 19.55
N HIS A 117 -13.48 -24.31 18.56
CA HIS A 117 -13.07 -24.31 17.16
C HIS A 117 -12.21 -23.07 16.94
N GLY A 118 -10.91 -23.19 17.21
CA GLY A 118 -9.94 -22.19 16.79
C GLY A 118 -9.88 -22.22 15.27
N GLU A 119 -10.66 -21.35 14.60
CA GLU A 119 -10.69 -21.26 13.14
C GLU A 119 -9.27 -21.07 12.62
N GLU A 120 -8.68 -22.07 12.01
CA GLU A 120 -7.40 -21.89 11.31
C GLU A 120 -7.53 -20.66 10.38
N ILE A 121 -6.47 -19.85 10.25
CA ILE A 121 -6.53 -18.68 9.35
C ILE A 121 -7.01 -19.21 8.01
N SER A 122 -8.20 -18.76 7.58
CA SER A 122 -8.81 -19.29 6.38
C SER A 122 -7.86 -19.08 5.20
N ALA A 123 -7.77 -20.08 4.33
CA ALA A 123 -7.01 -19.97 3.09
C ALA A 123 -7.42 -18.71 2.29
N ASP A 124 -8.68 -18.28 2.42
CA ASP A 124 -9.19 -17.04 1.83
C ASP A 124 -8.55 -15.78 2.42
N THR A 125 -8.38 -15.72 3.75
CA THR A 125 -7.72 -14.58 4.43
C THR A 125 -6.27 -14.45 4.00
N TYR A 126 -5.55 -15.58 3.90
CA TYR A 126 -4.16 -15.58 3.43
C TYR A 126 -4.05 -15.21 1.95
N ALA A 127 -4.94 -15.75 1.09
CA ALA A 127 -4.99 -15.38 -0.32
C ALA A 127 -5.28 -13.89 -0.53
N LYS A 128 -6.17 -13.31 0.29
CA LYS A 128 -6.48 -11.87 0.30
C LYS A 128 -5.24 -11.04 0.68
N LEU A 129 -4.52 -11.43 1.72
CA LEU A 129 -3.26 -10.80 2.14
C LEU A 129 -2.22 -10.76 1.01
N THR A 130 -1.96 -11.90 0.37
CA THR A 130 -0.97 -11.99 -0.73
C THR A 130 -1.36 -11.13 -1.93
N ARG A 131 -2.65 -11.11 -2.31
CA ARG A 131 -3.15 -10.24 -3.39
C ARG A 131 -2.96 -8.76 -3.07
N HIS A 132 -3.27 -8.33 -1.84
CA HIS A 132 -3.12 -6.94 -1.44
C HIS A 132 -1.65 -6.49 -1.44
N GLN A 133 -0.73 -7.34 -0.99
CA GLN A 133 0.71 -7.06 -1.07
C GLN A 133 1.17 -6.86 -2.52
N PHE A 134 0.81 -7.78 -3.42
CA PHE A 134 1.13 -7.67 -4.84
C PHE A 134 0.52 -6.40 -5.49
N ASN A 135 -0.73 -6.09 -5.16
CA ASN A 135 -1.40 -4.89 -5.68
C ASN A 135 -0.72 -3.60 -5.20
N LEU A 136 -0.23 -3.54 -3.96
CA LEU A 136 0.51 -2.38 -3.45
C LEU A 136 1.83 -2.17 -4.18
N GLU A 137 2.59 -3.25 -4.41
CA GLU A 137 3.85 -3.18 -5.17
C GLU A 137 3.59 -2.66 -6.59
N SER A 138 2.59 -3.21 -7.27
CA SER A 138 2.20 -2.79 -8.62
C SER A 138 1.71 -1.32 -8.68
N LEU A 139 0.92 -0.88 -7.70
CA LEU A 139 0.45 0.50 -7.61
C LEU A 139 1.59 1.46 -7.27
N GLY A 140 2.53 1.06 -6.42
CA GLY A 140 3.74 1.80 -6.10
C GLY A 140 4.61 2.04 -7.34
N ASP A 141 4.87 1.00 -8.12
CA ASP A 141 5.62 1.10 -9.38
C ASP A 141 4.97 2.09 -10.37
N ARG A 142 3.64 2.06 -10.45
CA ARG A 142 2.89 2.98 -11.30
C ARG A 142 3.02 4.43 -10.81
N LEU A 143 2.89 4.65 -9.51
CA LEU A 143 3.02 5.97 -8.90
C LEU A 143 4.43 6.54 -9.15
N GLN A 144 5.46 5.72 -8.94
CA GLN A 144 6.85 6.12 -9.18
C GLN A 144 7.12 6.50 -10.64
N ARG A 145 6.55 5.77 -11.61
CA ARG A 145 6.66 6.14 -13.04
C ARG A 145 6.01 7.48 -13.34
N ILE A 146 4.86 7.77 -12.73
CA ILE A 146 4.18 9.06 -12.91
C ILE A 146 5.02 10.18 -12.28
N GLU A 147 5.53 9.97 -11.07
CA GLU A 147 6.38 10.94 -10.38
C GLU A 147 7.65 11.28 -11.19
N ASN A 148 8.34 10.27 -11.72
CA ASN A 148 9.52 10.47 -12.57
C ASN A 148 9.20 11.27 -13.85
N THR A 149 8.05 10.97 -14.47
CA THR A 149 7.59 11.68 -15.67
C THR A 149 7.28 13.14 -15.34
N THR A 150 6.55 13.38 -14.27
CA THR A 150 6.17 14.72 -13.78
C THR A 150 7.41 15.53 -13.38
N GLY A 151 8.36 14.92 -12.66
CA GLY A 151 9.62 15.54 -12.28
C GLY A 151 10.46 15.94 -13.50
N THR A 152 10.54 15.07 -14.52
CA THR A 152 11.21 15.37 -15.78
C THR A 152 10.55 16.54 -16.51
N MET A 153 9.22 16.58 -16.56
CA MET A 153 8.48 17.70 -17.14
C MET A 153 8.78 18.99 -16.39
N LYS A 154 8.60 19.02 -15.06
CA LYS A 154 8.84 20.18 -14.21
C LYS A 154 10.25 20.75 -14.38
N GLU A 155 11.24 19.87 -14.49
CA GLU A 155 12.63 20.27 -14.73
C GLU A 155 12.85 20.87 -16.13
N LYS A 156 12.18 20.36 -17.17
CA LYS A 156 12.22 20.96 -18.52
C LYS A 156 11.58 22.35 -18.52
N TRP A 157 10.44 22.51 -17.85
CA TRP A 157 9.77 23.81 -17.66
C TRP A 157 10.67 24.82 -16.96
N ARG A 158 11.32 24.44 -15.86
CA ARG A 158 12.25 25.30 -15.11
C ARG A 158 13.45 25.74 -15.94
N ARG A 159 13.91 24.90 -16.87
CA ARG A 159 14.99 25.24 -17.81
C ARG A 159 14.53 26.22 -18.90
N GLY A 160 13.28 26.10 -19.37
CA GLY A 160 12.69 27.02 -20.34
C GLY A 160 12.33 28.40 -19.77
N MET A 161 11.99 28.49 -18.48
CA MET A 161 11.67 29.75 -17.79
C MET A 161 12.89 30.61 -17.41
N LYS A 162 14.12 30.18 -17.69
CA LYS A 162 15.31 31.05 -17.58
C LYS A 162 15.43 31.93 -18.81
N LEU A 163 14.60 32.97 -18.90
CA LEU A 163 14.75 34.15 -19.76
C LEU A 163 14.65 35.40 -18.86
#